data_AF-A0A357ZEW2-F1
#
_entry.id   AF-A0A357ZEW2-F1
#
_cell.length_a   1.000
_cell.length_b   1.000
_cell.length_c   1.000
_cell.angle_alpha   90.00
_cell.angle_beta   90.00
_cell.angle_gamma   90.00
#
_symmetry.space_group_name_H-M   'P 1'
#
loop_
_entity.id
_entity.type
_entity.pdbx_description
1 polymer ?
#
loop_
_entity_poly.entity_id
_entity_poly.type
_entity_poly.pdbx_seq_one_letter_code
_entity_poly.pdbx_strand_id
1 'polypeptide(L)'
;MENVITDARSRSEVPYTEEQVDQAFAHLEELFERLPVIREKDARLARAREARELLQAKEARDRTAAEIVEYEAIRTKALEAAKLASDKGDKEAEGRNLAVLRMYADLHISRLASAQRAENALFVALKEGSLTLGDPLGELALDDDEYAALEAELLTYQADYTATYESCLCSENLHKSGD
;
A
#
# COMPACT_ATOMS: atom_id res chain seq x y z
N MET A 1 -49.00 -16.50 -38.93
CA MET A 1 -48.96 -16.40 -37.46
C MET A 1 -48.24 -17.65 -36.97
N GLU A 2 -46.96 -17.84 -37.31
CA GLU A 2 -45.81 -17.15 -36.67
C GLU A 2 -45.94 -17.14 -35.16
N ASN A 3 -45.23 -18.08 -34.52
CA ASN A 3 -44.42 -17.77 -33.36
C ASN A 3 -43.27 -18.78 -33.30
N VAL A 4 -42.19 -18.36 -33.95
CA VAL A 4 -40.84 -18.89 -33.80
C VAL A 4 -40.41 -18.57 -32.38
N ILE A 5 -40.38 -19.58 -31.50
CA ILE A 5 -39.58 -19.50 -30.28
C ILE A 5 -38.16 -19.82 -30.74
N THR A 6 -37.42 -18.74 -31.01
CA THR A 6 -36.00 -18.76 -31.31
C THR A 6 -35.24 -19.48 -30.21
N ASP A 7 -34.59 -20.54 -30.64
CA ASP A 7 -33.41 -21.17 -30.08
C ASP A 7 -32.47 -20.15 -29.42
N ALA A 8 -32.33 -20.26 -28.10
CA ALA A 8 -31.38 -19.50 -27.29
C ALA A 8 -30.66 -20.43 -26.30
N ARG A 9 -30.43 -21.69 -26.69
CA ARG A 9 -29.62 -22.65 -25.91
C ARG A 9 -28.44 -23.20 -26.71
N SER A 10 -27.91 -22.44 -27.65
CA SER A 10 -26.56 -22.66 -28.17
C SER A 10 -25.49 -22.18 -27.17
N ARG A 11 -25.55 -22.64 -25.91
CA ARG A 11 -24.33 -22.83 -25.14
C ARG A 11 -23.74 -24.13 -25.66
N SER A 12 -22.65 -24.00 -26.39
CA SER A 12 -21.73 -25.07 -26.76
C SER A 12 -21.40 -25.94 -25.54
N GLU A 13 -22.25 -26.93 -25.24
CA GLU A 13 -21.95 -28.08 -24.41
C GLU A 13 -21.05 -29.00 -25.24
N VAL A 14 -19.79 -28.61 -25.42
CA VAL A 14 -18.79 -29.62 -25.76
C VAL A 14 -18.47 -30.27 -24.41
N PRO A 15 -18.88 -31.53 -24.17
CA PRO A 15 -18.50 -32.22 -22.95
C PRO A 15 -16.97 -32.30 -22.91
N TYR A 16 -16.38 -31.95 -21.77
CA TYR A 16 -14.96 -32.18 -21.55
C TYR A 16 -14.64 -33.65 -21.84
N THR A 17 -13.60 -33.89 -22.63
CA THR A 17 -13.10 -35.26 -22.84
C THR A 17 -12.44 -35.76 -21.56
N GLU A 18 -12.47 -37.06 -21.33
CA GLU A 18 -11.79 -37.70 -20.18
C GLU A 18 -10.32 -37.24 -20.07
N GLU A 19 -9.63 -37.12 -21.21
CA GLU A 19 -8.26 -36.60 -21.29
C GLU A 19 -8.12 -35.13 -20.84
N GLN A 20 -9.11 -34.27 -21.11
CA GLN A 20 -9.11 -32.89 -20.62
C GLN A 20 -9.38 -32.81 -19.11
N VAL A 21 -10.16 -33.75 -18.57
CA VAL A 21 -10.43 -33.87 -17.14
C VAL A 21 -9.16 -34.31 -16.41
N ASP A 22 -8.51 -35.37 -16.88
CA ASP A 22 -7.26 -35.87 -16.31
C ASP A 22 -6.15 -34.81 -16.33
N GLN A 23 -6.05 -34.04 -17.42
CA GLN A 23 -5.11 -32.91 -17.51
C GLN A 23 -5.41 -31.81 -16.50
N ALA A 24 -6.68 -31.48 -16.26
CA ALA A 24 -7.07 -30.46 -15.29
C ALA A 24 -6.75 -30.91 -13.85
N PHE A 25 -7.00 -32.18 -13.50
CA PHE A 25 -6.65 -32.72 -12.19
C PHE A 25 -5.13 -32.80 -11.97
N ALA A 26 -4.37 -33.26 -12.97
CA ALA A 26 -2.91 -33.30 -12.90
C ALA A 26 -2.32 -31.89 -12.71
N HIS A 27 -2.81 -30.90 -13.47
CA HIS A 27 -2.38 -29.52 -13.31
C HIS A 27 -2.78 -28.93 -11.94
N LEU A 28 -3.94 -29.30 -11.40
CA LEU A 28 -4.34 -28.90 -10.06
C LEU A 28 -3.39 -29.47 -8.99
N GLU A 29 -2.94 -30.72 -9.13
CA GLU A 29 -1.93 -31.33 -8.24
C GLU A 29 -0.60 -30.55 -8.30
N GLU A 30 -0.12 -30.20 -9.50
CA GLU A 30 1.08 -29.38 -9.67
C GLU A 30 0.95 -28.00 -8.99
N LEU A 31 -0.23 -27.37 -9.08
CA LEU A 31 -0.50 -26.11 -8.38
C LEU A 31 -0.49 -26.29 -6.85
N PHE A 32 -1.07 -27.38 -6.34
CA PHE A 32 -1.01 -27.70 -4.91
C PHE A 32 0.41 -27.92 -4.40
N GLU A 33 1.27 -28.58 -5.19
CA GLU A 33 2.69 -28.76 -4.84
C GLU A 33 3.44 -27.43 -4.76
N ARG A 34 3.06 -26.44 -5.59
CA ARG A 34 3.64 -25.09 -5.60
C ARG A 34 3.13 -24.19 -4.47
N LEU A 35 2.03 -24.54 -3.81
CA LEU A 35 1.35 -23.71 -2.81
C LEU A 35 2.27 -23.24 -1.65
N PRO A 36 3.20 -24.05 -1.09
CA PRO A 36 4.10 -23.58 -0.03
C PRO A 36 4.98 -22.41 -0.50
N VAL A 37 5.54 -22.50 -1.69
CA VAL A 37 6.39 -21.45 -2.27
C VAL A 37 5.57 -20.19 -2.55
N ILE A 38 4.35 -20.34 -3.05
CA ILE A 38 3.44 -19.21 -3.27
C ILE A 38 3.08 -18.51 -1.96
N ARG A 39 2.85 -19.26 -0.87
CA ARG A 39 2.59 -18.67 0.44
C ARG A 39 3.80 -17.91 0.99
N GLU A 40 5.01 -18.40 0.78
CA GLU A 40 6.23 -17.67 1.14
C GLU A 40 6.35 -16.35 0.35
N LYS A 41 6.01 -16.39 -0.94
CA LYS A 41 5.97 -15.21 -1.80
C LYS A 41 4.91 -14.19 -1.36
N ASP A 42 3.71 -14.65 -1.03
CA ASP A 42 2.64 -13.80 -0.50
C ASP A 42 3.04 -13.16 0.84
N ALA A 43 3.62 -13.93 1.75
CA ALA A 43 4.15 -13.40 3.01
C ALA A 43 5.28 -12.38 2.79
N ARG A 44 6.17 -12.63 1.83
CA ARG A 44 7.22 -11.67 1.43
C ARG A 44 6.61 -10.38 0.89
N LEU A 45 5.59 -10.46 0.05
CA LEU A 45 4.90 -9.30 -0.51
C LEU A 45 4.19 -8.49 0.58
N ALA A 46 3.48 -9.16 1.50
CA ALA A 46 2.83 -8.52 2.63
C ALA A 46 3.84 -7.78 3.53
N ARG A 47 4.96 -8.43 3.84
CA ARG A 47 6.03 -7.82 4.64
C ARG A 47 6.69 -6.64 3.92
N ALA A 48 6.87 -6.73 2.61
CA ALA A 48 7.42 -5.64 1.81
C ALA A 48 6.50 -4.42 1.76
N ARG A 49 5.18 -4.66 1.63
CA ARG A 49 4.16 -3.61 1.71
C ARG A 49 4.18 -2.92 3.07
N GLU A 50 4.19 -3.70 4.14
CA GLU A 50 4.25 -3.19 5.51
C GLU A 50 5.52 -2.34 5.73
N ALA A 51 6.67 -2.83 5.27
CA ALA A 51 7.94 -2.10 5.37
C ALA A 51 7.90 -0.77 4.61
N ARG A 52 7.30 -0.73 3.41
CA ARG A 52 7.10 0.50 2.61
C ARG A 52 6.20 1.50 3.33
N GLU A 53 5.06 1.06 3.85
CA GLU A 53 4.11 1.91 4.58
C GLU A 53 4.76 2.51 5.84
N LEU A 54 5.49 1.69 6.61
CA LEU A 54 6.19 2.13 7.80
C LEU A 54 7.35 3.08 7.48
N LEU A 55 8.11 2.82 6.42
CA LEU A 55 9.19 3.69 5.96
C LEU A 55 8.65 5.07 5.55
N GLN A 56 7.57 5.11 4.77
CA GLN A 56 6.93 6.36 4.37
C GLN A 56 6.40 7.15 5.56
N ALA A 57 5.76 6.49 6.53
CA ALA A 57 5.27 7.14 7.74
C ALA A 57 6.42 7.72 8.57
N LYS A 58 7.51 6.96 8.71
CA LYS A 58 8.73 7.42 9.40
C LYS A 58 9.35 8.63 8.70
N GLU A 59 9.51 8.58 7.38
CA GLU A 59 10.07 9.71 6.60
C GLU A 59 9.19 10.96 6.69
N ALA A 60 7.88 10.82 6.62
CA ALA A 60 6.95 11.94 6.78
C ALA A 60 7.06 12.57 8.17
N ARG A 61 7.15 11.73 9.22
CA ARG A 61 7.36 12.17 10.60
C ARG A 61 8.68 12.90 10.76
N ASP A 62 9.78 12.34 10.25
CA ASP A 62 11.10 12.95 10.38
C ASP A 62 11.21 14.26 9.60
N ARG A 63 10.62 14.32 8.40
CA ARG A 63 10.53 15.56 7.61
C ARG A 63 9.77 16.65 8.34
N THR A 64 8.58 16.33 8.86
CA THR A 64 7.75 17.31 9.58
C THR A 64 8.41 17.75 10.90
N ALA A 65 9.10 16.85 11.60
CA ALA A 65 9.89 17.21 12.78
C ALA A 65 11.04 18.17 12.43
N ALA A 66 11.78 17.90 11.35
CA ALA A 66 12.86 18.77 10.89
C ALA A 66 12.34 20.16 10.49
N GLU A 67 11.23 20.22 9.76
CA GLU A 67 10.56 21.48 9.42
C GLU A 67 10.20 22.29 10.67
N ILE A 68 9.64 21.65 11.71
CA ILE A 68 9.29 22.34 12.97
C ILE A 68 10.53 22.95 13.62
N VAL A 69 11.64 22.22 13.67
CA VAL A 69 12.91 22.73 14.23
C VAL A 69 13.40 23.96 13.45
N GLU A 70 13.33 23.93 12.12
CA GLU A 70 13.68 25.09 11.29
C GLU A 70 12.74 26.28 11.55
N TYR A 71 11.44 26.03 11.68
CA TYR A 71 10.45 27.06 12.01
C TYR A 71 10.73 27.71 13.37
N GLU A 72 11.04 26.92 14.39
CA GLU A 72 11.38 27.41 15.73
C GLU A 72 12.66 28.24 15.73
N ALA A 73 13.67 27.84 14.94
CA ALA A 73 14.91 28.59 14.77
C ALA A 73 14.66 29.97 14.14
N ILE A 74 13.85 30.04 13.08
CA ILE A 74 13.51 31.31 12.42
C ILE A 74 12.70 32.21 13.35
N ARG A 75 11.71 31.64 14.06
CA ARG A 75 10.91 32.37 15.05
C ARG A 75 11.78 32.96 16.15
N THR A 76 12.72 32.19 16.68
CA THR A 76 13.65 32.65 17.72
C THR A 76 14.52 33.80 17.22
N LYS A 77 15.12 33.67 16.03
CA LYS A 77 15.91 34.74 15.40
C LYS A 77 15.11 36.03 15.18
N ALA A 78 13.89 35.92 14.67
CA ALA A 78 13.03 37.08 14.44
C ALA A 78 12.64 37.77 15.76
N LEU A 79 12.40 37.00 16.82
CA LEU A 79 12.10 37.54 18.15
C LEU A 79 13.30 38.28 18.76
N GLU A 80 14.50 37.71 18.65
CA GLU A 80 15.74 38.37 19.11
C GLU A 80 16.02 39.64 18.31
N ALA A 81 15.86 39.60 16.99
CA ALA A 81 16.05 40.76 16.12
C ALA A 81 15.04 41.88 16.38
N ALA A 82 13.76 41.53 16.65
CA ALA A 82 12.75 42.50 17.04
C ALA A 82 13.09 43.20 18.36
N LYS A 83 13.53 42.43 19.38
CA LYS A 83 13.98 42.98 20.67
C LYS A 83 15.16 43.93 20.50
N LEU A 84 16.18 43.51 19.75
CA LEU A 84 17.37 44.33 19.50
C LEU A 84 17.03 45.63 18.76
N ALA A 85 16.10 45.58 17.79
CA ALA A 85 15.62 46.78 17.09
C ALA A 85 14.86 47.71 18.02
N SER A 86 14.02 47.17 18.90
CA SER A 86 13.29 47.92 19.92
C SER A 86 14.24 48.65 20.88
N ASP A 87 15.27 47.95 21.39
CA ASP A 87 16.29 48.51 22.28
C ASP A 87 17.08 49.64 21.62
N LYS A 88 17.27 49.57 20.29
CA LYS A 88 17.94 50.59 19.49
C LYS A 88 17.02 51.73 19.02
N GLY A 89 15.70 51.63 19.28
CA GLY A 89 14.70 52.57 18.80
C GLY A 89 14.42 52.51 17.29
N ASP A 90 14.88 51.45 16.59
CA ASP A 90 14.64 51.25 15.16
C ASP A 90 13.26 50.62 14.93
N LYS A 91 12.25 51.48 14.79
CA LYS A 91 10.84 51.09 14.62
C LYS A 91 10.57 50.34 13.32
N GLU A 92 11.36 50.61 12.27
CA GLU A 92 11.18 49.94 10.97
C GLU A 92 11.70 48.50 11.02
N ALA A 93 12.88 48.28 11.59
CA ALA A 93 13.42 46.94 11.80
C ALA A 93 12.58 46.14 12.82
N GLU A 94 12.09 46.77 13.88
CA GLU A 94 11.15 46.15 14.84
C GLU A 94 9.87 45.69 14.12
N GLY A 95 9.25 46.57 13.33
CA GLY A 95 8.04 46.26 12.56
C GLY A 95 8.22 45.12 11.57
N ARG A 96 9.33 45.09 10.82
CA ARG A 96 9.65 43.99 9.89
C ARG A 96 9.78 42.65 10.59
N ASN A 97 10.51 42.59 11.71
CA ASN A 97 10.68 41.34 12.46
C ASN A 97 9.38 40.87 13.13
N LEU A 98 8.56 41.80 13.62
CA LEU A 98 7.23 41.47 14.15
C LEU A 98 6.28 40.95 13.05
N ALA A 99 6.37 41.47 11.82
CA ALA A 99 5.60 40.95 10.69
C ALA A 99 5.98 39.51 10.35
N VAL A 100 7.29 39.18 10.39
CA VAL A 100 7.78 37.79 10.27
C VAL A 100 7.15 36.93 11.36
N LEU A 101 7.20 37.33 12.64
CA LEU A 101 6.60 36.54 13.72
C LEU A 101 5.10 36.28 13.53
N ARG A 102 4.33 37.26 13.03
CA ARG A 102 2.90 37.09 12.73
C ARG A 102 2.66 36.07 11.62
N MET A 103 3.41 36.16 10.52
CA MET A 103 3.32 35.20 9.41
C MET A 103 3.62 33.76 9.89
N TYR A 104 4.58 33.60 10.80
CA TYR A 104 4.96 32.30 11.32
C TYR A 104 3.97 31.74 12.35
N ALA A 105 3.20 32.59 13.05
CA ALA A 105 2.20 32.13 14.02
C ALA A 105 1.09 31.30 13.35
N ASP A 106 0.59 31.75 12.19
CA ASP A 106 -0.45 31.05 11.43
C ASP A 106 0.07 29.74 10.83
N LEU A 107 1.31 29.77 10.32
CA LEU A 107 1.97 28.59 9.76
C LEU A 107 2.27 27.52 10.82
N HIS A 108 2.63 27.94 12.04
CA HIS A 108 3.00 27.04 13.12
C HIS A 108 1.84 26.13 13.53
N ILE A 109 0.61 26.65 13.62
CA ILE A 109 -0.57 25.85 13.96
C ILE A 109 -0.80 24.74 12.93
N SER A 110 -0.71 25.09 11.64
CA SER A 110 -0.86 24.12 10.54
C SER A 110 0.23 23.05 10.58
N ARG A 111 1.49 23.44 10.79
CA ARG A 111 2.64 22.52 10.83
C ARG A 111 2.58 21.59 12.04
N LEU A 112 2.16 22.09 13.21
CA LEU A 112 1.98 21.26 14.40
C LEU A 112 0.89 20.20 14.17
N ALA A 113 -0.23 20.57 13.53
CA ALA A 113 -1.26 19.61 13.16
C ALA A 113 -0.74 18.56 12.16
N SER A 114 0.09 18.96 11.19
CA SER A 114 0.74 18.02 10.25
C SER A 114 1.70 17.07 10.94
N ALA A 115 2.52 17.55 11.89
CA ALA A 115 3.40 16.69 12.66
C ALA A 115 2.62 15.70 13.54
N GLN A 116 1.55 16.14 14.20
CA GLN A 116 0.69 15.23 14.95
C GLN A 116 0.07 14.15 14.06
N ARG A 117 -0.35 14.51 12.84
CA ARG A 117 -0.86 13.54 11.87
C ARG A 117 0.21 12.54 11.44
N ALA A 118 1.43 12.99 11.17
CA ALA A 118 2.54 12.12 10.77
C ALA A 118 2.93 11.17 11.92
N GLU A 119 2.99 11.67 13.16
CA GLU A 119 3.26 10.86 14.35
C GLU A 119 2.15 9.83 14.57
N ASN A 120 0.87 10.23 14.42
CA ASN A 120 -0.25 9.30 14.53
C ASN A 120 -0.24 8.24 13.42
N ALA A 121 0.10 8.61 12.18
CA ALA A 121 0.22 7.66 11.08
C ALA A 121 1.32 6.62 11.36
N LEU A 122 2.47 7.06 11.87
CA LEU A 122 3.55 6.17 12.29
C LEU A 122 3.10 5.25 13.44
N PHE A 123 2.42 5.80 14.44
CA PHE A 123 1.89 5.00 15.55
C PHE A 123 0.88 3.94 15.09
N VAL A 124 -0.03 4.30 14.18
CA VAL A 124 -1.00 3.36 13.62
C VAL A 124 -0.29 2.24 12.84
N ALA A 125 0.66 2.59 11.96
CA ALA A 125 1.44 1.62 11.21
C ALA A 125 2.17 0.63 12.14
N LEU A 126 2.79 1.12 13.22
CA LEU A 126 3.47 0.28 14.21
C LEU A 126 2.52 -0.59 15.05
N LYS A 127 1.28 -0.14 15.26
CA LYS A 127 0.30 -0.86 16.08
C LYS A 127 -0.39 -1.98 15.29
N GLU A 128 -0.67 -1.73 14.01
CA GLU A 128 -1.37 -2.68 13.13
C GLU A 128 -0.42 -3.68 12.48
N GLY A 129 0.86 -3.29 12.34
CA GLY A 129 1.91 -4.09 11.74
C GLY A 129 2.60 -5.10 12.66
N SER A 130 3.41 -5.96 12.03
CA SER A 130 4.33 -6.90 12.66
C SER A 130 5.77 -6.35 12.79
N LEU A 131 6.09 -5.28 12.06
CA LEU A 131 7.39 -4.63 11.99
C LEU A 131 7.50 -3.49 12.99
N THR A 132 8.74 -3.20 13.35
CA THR A 132 9.15 -2.18 14.30
C THR A 132 10.14 -1.20 13.65
N LEU A 133 10.40 -0.07 14.30
CA LEU A 133 11.43 0.87 13.86
C LEU A 133 12.87 0.30 13.90
N GLY A 134 13.09 -0.82 14.60
CA GLY A 134 14.39 -1.48 14.66
C GLY A 134 14.64 -2.47 13.52
N ASP A 135 13.60 -2.79 12.75
CA ASP A 135 13.72 -3.68 11.60
C ASP A 135 14.44 -2.98 10.42
N PRO A 136 15.12 -3.75 9.55
CA PRO A 136 15.80 -3.20 8.39
C PRO A 136 14.80 -2.87 7.27
N LEU A 137 13.95 -1.84 7.50
CA LEU A 137 12.83 -1.51 6.61
C LEU A 137 13.24 -1.28 5.16
N GLY A 138 14.43 -0.71 4.92
CA GLY A 138 14.96 -0.51 3.57
C GLY A 138 15.37 -1.81 2.86
N GLU A 139 15.71 -2.86 3.60
CA GLU A 139 16.02 -4.18 3.02
C GLU A 139 14.74 -5.02 2.85
N LEU A 140 13.76 -4.80 3.72
CA LEU A 140 12.45 -5.47 3.66
C LEU A 140 11.54 -4.88 2.58
N ALA A 141 11.67 -3.57 2.32
CA ALA A 141 10.98 -2.90 1.24
C ALA A 141 11.61 -3.32 -0.10
N LEU A 142 10.89 -4.16 -0.85
CA LEU A 142 11.23 -4.46 -2.23
C LEU A 142 11.24 -3.18 -3.06
N ASP A 143 12.09 -3.14 -4.09
CA ASP A 143 11.99 -2.10 -5.12
C ASP A 143 10.71 -2.29 -5.96
N ASP A 144 10.37 -1.29 -6.77
CA ASP A 144 9.10 -1.26 -7.50
C ASP A 144 9.00 -2.37 -8.55
N ASP A 145 10.11 -2.71 -9.20
CA ASP A 145 10.14 -3.74 -10.23
C ASP A 145 9.99 -5.14 -9.61
N GLU A 146 10.72 -5.41 -8.51
CA GLU A 146 10.61 -6.65 -7.74
C GLU A 146 9.23 -6.81 -7.10
N TYR A 147 8.66 -5.74 -6.55
CA TYR A 147 7.32 -5.76 -5.97
C TYR A 147 6.27 -6.07 -7.04
N ALA A 148 6.31 -5.37 -8.18
CA ALA A 148 5.36 -5.58 -9.27
C ALA A 148 5.50 -6.98 -9.89
N ALA A 149 6.72 -7.49 -10.04
CA ALA A 149 6.96 -8.85 -10.53
C ALA A 149 6.37 -9.91 -9.59
N LEU A 150 6.57 -9.75 -8.28
CA LEU A 150 6.04 -10.69 -7.28
C LEU A 150 4.51 -10.66 -7.22
N GLU A 151 3.92 -9.46 -7.29
CA GLU A 151 2.47 -9.28 -7.35
C GLU A 151 1.87 -9.92 -8.62
N ALA A 152 2.49 -9.70 -9.79
CA ALA A 152 2.06 -10.29 -11.04
C ALA A 152 2.16 -11.83 -11.03
N GLU A 153 3.19 -12.39 -10.40
CA GLU A 153 3.35 -13.84 -10.25
C GLU A 153 2.23 -14.43 -9.38
N LEU A 154 1.91 -13.81 -8.25
CA LEU A 154 0.82 -14.24 -7.37
C LEU A 154 -0.54 -14.17 -8.06
N LEU A 155 -0.82 -13.07 -8.78
CA LEU A 155 -2.05 -12.92 -9.55
C LEU A 155 -2.17 -13.98 -10.65
N THR A 156 -1.07 -14.28 -11.34
CA THR A 156 -1.03 -15.33 -12.36
C THR A 156 -1.35 -16.69 -11.76
N TYR A 157 -0.73 -17.04 -10.63
CA TYR A 157 -1.00 -18.29 -9.93
C TYR A 157 -2.46 -18.39 -9.45
N GLN A 158 -3.01 -17.31 -8.88
CA GLN A 158 -4.40 -17.28 -8.43
C GLN A 158 -5.38 -17.48 -9.59
N ALA A 159 -5.16 -16.80 -10.71
CA ALA A 159 -5.99 -16.95 -11.91
C ALA A 159 -5.93 -18.38 -12.47
N ASP A 160 -4.72 -18.96 -12.55
CA ASP A 160 -4.50 -20.33 -13.02
C ASP A 160 -5.16 -21.36 -12.10
N TYR A 161 -5.00 -21.20 -10.78
CA TYR A 161 -5.67 -22.03 -9.79
C TYR A 161 -7.20 -21.96 -9.89
N THR A 162 -7.78 -20.75 -9.98
CA THR A 162 -9.23 -20.58 -10.12
C THR A 162 -9.75 -21.22 -11.41
N ALA A 163 -9.11 -20.97 -12.55
CA ALA A 163 -9.53 -21.52 -13.84
C ALA A 163 -9.43 -23.06 -13.89
N THR A 164 -8.36 -23.61 -13.32
CA THR A 164 -8.13 -25.06 -13.25
C THR A 164 -9.14 -25.72 -12.31
N TYR A 165 -9.38 -25.13 -11.14
CA TYR A 165 -10.37 -25.61 -10.19
C TYR A 165 -11.80 -25.59 -10.76
N GLU A 166 -12.18 -24.54 -11.48
CA GLU A 166 -13.46 -24.47 -12.20
C GLU A 166 -13.58 -25.57 -13.26
N SER A 167 -12.50 -25.86 -13.99
CA SER A 167 -12.45 -26.94 -14.99
C SER A 167 -12.68 -28.31 -14.34
N CYS A 168 -12.04 -28.58 -13.20
CA CYS A 168 -12.28 -29.80 -12.41
C CYS A 168 -13.74 -29.88 -11.92
N LEU A 169 -14.31 -28.79 -11.38
CA LEU A 169 -15.71 -28.79 -10.93
C LEU A 169 -16.72 -29.01 -12.06
N CYS A 170 -16.47 -28.45 -13.25
CA CYS A 170 -17.32 -28.68 -14.41
C CYS A 170 -17.30 -30.16 -14.86
N SER A 171 -16.15 -30.83 -14.75
CA SER A 171 -16.01 -32.25 -15.07
C SER A 171 -16.71 -33.19 -14.06
N GLU A 172 -16.64 -32.91 -12.76
CA GLU A 172 -17.34 -33.72 -11.73
C GLU A 172 -18.86 -33.68 -11.90
N ASN A 173 -19.41 -32.53 -12.29
CA ASN A 173 -20.85 -32.38 -12.50
C ASN A 173 -21.34 -33.13 -13.75
N LEU A 174 -20.49 -33.32 -14.77
CA LEU A 174 -20.81 -34.14 -15.94
C LEU A 174 -20.89 -35.64 -15.61
N HIS A 175 -20.05 -36.14 -14.70
CA HIS A 175 -20.12 -37.53 -14.24
C HIS A 175 -21.35 -37.83 -13.36
N LYS A 176 -21.81 -36.89 -12.52
CA LYS A 176 -23.02 -37.08 -11.70
C LYS A 176 -24.35 -36.93 -12.45
N SER A 177 -24.32 -36.41 -13.68
CA SER A 177 -25.52 -36.19 -14.51
C SER A 177 -25.78 -37.32 -15.51
N GLY A 178 -24.88 -38.30 -15.58
CA GLY A 178 -24.92 -39.44 -16.51
C GLY A 178 -25.32 -40.79 -15.90
N ASP A 179 -25.54 -40.85 -14.58
CA ASP A 179 -26.12 -41.99 -13.84
C ASP A 179 -27.62 -41.75 -13.54
#